data_AF-A0A7C5Y9V8-F1
#
_entry.id   AF-A0A7C5Y9V8-F1
#
_cell.length_a   1.000
_cell.length_b   1.000
_cell.length_c   1.000
_cell.angle_alpha   90.00
_cell.angle_beta   90.00
_cell.angle_gamma   90.00
#
_symmetry.space_group_name_H-M   'P 1'
#
loop_
_entity.id
_entity.type
_entity.pdbx_description
1 polymer ?
#
loop_
_entity_poly.entity_id
_entity_poly.type
_entity_poly.pdbx_seq_one_letter_code
_entity_poly.pdbx_strand_id
1 'polypeptide(L)'
;GKVIMYADRVTPAMQRAIDETNRRRKIQMEYNEKYGIKPKSIVKPIMEDIFAPFRDKEEEMYKLYEDSIFQLKESLSLEEYAALLEEEMYKAASELRYEDAAKIRDELFRIKEQLKGNS
;
A
#
# COMPACT_ATOMS: atom_id res chain seq x y z
N GLY A 1 3.40 -20.68 5.84
CA GLY A 1 2.90 -20.30 4.50
C GLY A 1 2.65 -21.53 3.64
N LYS A 2 1.93 -21.37 2.54
CA LYS A 2 1.63 -22.40 1.53
C LYS A 2 1.91 -21.80 0.15
N VAL A 3 2.47 -22.59 -0.75
CA VAL A 3 2.70 -22.24 -2.16
C VAL A 3 1.86 -23.16 -3.03
N ILE A 4 1.27 -22.62 -4.09
CA ILE A 4 0.52 -23.36 -5.11
C ILE A 4 1.20 -23.08 -6.44
N MET A 5 1.63 -24.14 -7.15
CA MET A 5 2.25 -24.03 -8.47
C MET A 5 1.26 -24.58 -9.51
N TYR A 6 0.86 -23.75 -10.46
CA TYR A 6 0.02 -24.18 -11.59
C TYR A 6 0.90 -24.60 -12.76
N ALA A 7 0.83 -25.87 -13.14
CA ALA A 7 1.55 -26.43 -14.28
C ALA A 7 0.88 -27.73 -14.74
N ASP A 8 0.93 -28.01 -16.04
CA ASP A 8 0.37 -29.25 -16.61
C ASP A 8 1.22 -30.48 -16.27
N ARG A 9 2.51 -30.29 -16.01
CA ARG A 9 3.45 -31.35 -15.62
C ARG A 9 4.52 -30.83 -14.68
N VAL A 10 5.04 -31.73 -13.84
CA VAL A 10 6.17 -31.44 -12.96
C VAL A 10 7.46 -31.47 -13.79
N THR A 11 8.13 -30.33 -13.91
CA THR A 11 9.45 -30.27 -14.56
C THR A 11 10.55 -30.75 -13.60
N PRO A 12 11.72 -31.19 -14.11
CA PRO A 12 12.84 -31.58 -13.25
C PRO A 12 13.30 -30.49 -12.27
N ALA A 13 13.18 -29.21 -12.66
CA ALA A 13 13.50 -28.09 -11.78
C ALA A 13 12.47 -27.93 -10.65
N MET A 14 11.18 -28.08 -10.97
CA MET A 14 10.11 -28.09 -9.94
C MET A 14 10.31 -29.24 -8.97
N GLN A 15 10.62 -30.44 -9.47
CA GLN A 15 10.86 -31.62 -8.63
C GLN A 15 11.98 -31.34 -7.62
N ARG A 16 13.14 -30.85 -8.08
CA ARG A 16 14.25 -30.47 -7.18
C ARG A 16 13.85 -29.43 -6.13
N ALA A 17 13.08 -28.41 -6.52
CA ALA A 17 12.64 -27.35 -5.60
C ALA A 17 11.65 -27.89 -4.55
N ILE A 18 10.72 -28.75 -4.96
CA ILE A 18 9.75 -29.40 -4.07
C ILE A 18 10.48 -30.33 -3.09
N ASP A 19 11.41 -31.15 -3.59
CA ASP A 19 12.17 -32.11 -2.77
C ASP A 19 13.03 -31.39 -1.72
N GLU A 20 13.76 -30.34 -2.11
CA GLU A 20 14.58 -29.58 -1.16
C GLU A 20 13.70 -28.84 -0.13
N THR A 21 12.54 -28.34 -0.53
CA THR A 21 11.57 -27.71 0.39
C THR A 21 11.05 -28.72 1.41
N ASN A 22 10.69 -29.92 0.95
CA ASN A 22 10.20 -31.01 1.81
C ASN A 22 11.28 -31.52 2.75
N ARG A 23 12.51 -31.69 2.26
CA ARG A 23 13.67 -32.09 3.07
C ARG A 23 13.92 -31.09 4.21
N ARG A 24 13.95 -29.78 3.92
CA ARG A 24 14.11 -28.73 4.93
C ARG A 24 12.97 -28.71 5.93
N ARG A 25 11.73 -28.83 5.44
CA ARG A 25 10.54 -28.82 6.31
C ARG A 25 10.52 -30.00 7.28
N LYS A 26 10.94 -31.19 6.85
CA LYS A 26 11.06 -32.36 7.71
C LYS A 26 12.05 -32.11 8.86
N ILE A 27 13.24 -31.62 8.56
CA ILE A 27 14.27 -31.29 9.57
C ILE A 27 13.74 -30.24 10.56
N GLN A 28 13.06 -29.20 10.06
CA GLN A 28 12.46 -28.16 10.90
C GLN A 28 11.38 -28.73 11.83
N MET A 29 10.54 -29.65 11.35
CA MET A 29 9.50 -30.28 12.16
C MET A 29 10.09 -31.19 13.24
N GLU A 30 11.06 -32.03 12.90
CA GLU A 30 11.75 -32.91 13.86
C GLU A 30 12.48 -32.09 14.94
N TYR A 31 13.15 -31.01 14.54
CA TYR A 31 13.78 -30.08 15.48
C TYR A 31 12.73 -29.44 16.40
N ASN A 32 11.64 -28.93 15.83
CA ASN A 32 10.59 -28.28 16.62
C ASN A 32 9.93 -29.25 17.60
N GLU A 33 9.67 -30.50 17.20
CA GLU A 33 9.11 -31.53 18.07
C GLU A 33 10.08 -31.89 19.21
N LYS A 34 11.35 -32.12 18.87
CA LYS A 34 12.39 -32.45 19.86
C LYS A 34 12.56 -31.37 20.93
N TYR A 35 12.42 -30.10 20.55
CA TYR A 35 12.62 -28.96 21.46
C TYR A 35 11.31 -28.29 21.92
N GLY A 36 10.14 -28.85 21.60
CA GLY A 36 8.85 -28.29 21.98
C GLY A 36 8.55 -26.89 21.39
N ILE A 37 9.18 -26.53 20.27
CA ILE A 37 9.03 -25.22 19.63
C ILE A 37 7.73 -25.18 18.83
N LYS A 38 6.82 -24.27 19.18
CA LYS A 38 5.63 -23.99 18.38
C LYS A 38 5.94 -22.93 17.33
N PRO A 39 5.79 -23.21 16.02
CA PRO A 39 6.01 -22.21 14.98
C PRO A 39 5.09 -21.00 15.18
N LYS A 40 5.67 -19.80 15.18
CA LYS A 40 4.94 -18.53 15.23
C LYS A 40 5.46 -17.64 14.10
N SER A 41 4.58 -16.82 13.53
CA SER A 41 4.98 -15.78 12.60
C SER A 41 5.82 -14.73 13.33
N ILE A 42 6.90 -14.27 12.71
CA ILE A 42 7.67 -13.14 13.21
C ILE A 42 6.86 -11.86 12.97
N VAL A 43 6.62 -11.09 14.02
CA VAL A 43 6.11 -9.72 13.92
C VAL A 43 7.33 -8.82 13.82
N LYS A 44 7.62 -8.29 12.63
CA LYS A 44 8.67 -7.29 12.44
C LYS A 44 8.03 -5.90 12.50
N PRO A 45 8.50 -4.97 13.35
CA PRO A 45 8.10 -3.58 13.25
C PRO A 45 8.54 -3.03 11.89
N ILE A 46 7.75 -2.11 11.35
CA ILE A 46 8.17 -1.32 10.19
C ILE A 46 9.36 -0.50 10.67
N MET A 47 10.51 -0.69 10.03
CA MET A 47 11.73 0.04 10.37
C MET A 47 11.48 1.51 9.99
N GLU A 48 11.63 2.43 10.95
CA GLU A 48 11.52 3.86 10.67
C GLU A 48 12.49 4.23 9.55
N ASP A 49 11.93 5.01 8.64
CA ASP A 49 12.43 5.25 7.28
C ASP A 49 13.85 5.82 7.32
N ILE A 50 14.81 5.13 6.71
CA ILE A 50 16.22 5.58 6.61
C ILE A 50 16.31 6.92 5.85
N PHE A 51 15.24 7.29 5.14
CA PHE A 51 15.10 8.52 4.35
C PHE A 51 14.39 9.67 5.08
N ALA A 52 14.03 9.52 6.37
CA ALA A 52 13.36 10.55 7.16
C ALA A 52 13.92 11.99 6.99
N PRO A 53 15.25 12.26 7.02
CA PRO A 53 15.75 13.63 6.92
C PRO A 53 15.62 14.27 5.52
N PHE A 54 15.29 13.50 4.47
CA PHE A 54 15.02 14.02 3.13
C PHE A 54 13.53 14.28 2.89
N ARG A 55 12.66 13.66 3.70
CA ARG A 55 11.21 13.71 3.55
C ARG A 55 10.58 14.99 4.12
N ASP A 56 11.16 15.57 5.17
CA ASP A 56 10.59 16.74 5.85
C ASP A 56 10.41 17.96 4.94
N LYS A 57 11.39 18.25 4.06
CA LYS A 57 11.29 19.39 3.12
C LYS A 57 10.32 19.13 1.97
N GLU A 58 10.21 17.88 1.55
CA GLU A 58 9.29 17.47 0.48
C GLU A 58 7.84 17.49 0.98
N GLU A 59 7.60 16.95 2.18
CA GLU A 59 6.29 17.01 2.84
C GLU A 59 5.81 18.44 3.10
N GLU A 60 6.71 19.35 3.50
CA GLU A 60 6.34 20.75 3.72
C GLU A 60 5.91 21.45 2.41
N MET A 61 6.60 21.16 1.30
CA MET A 61 6.21 21.63 -0.04
C MET A 61 4.89 21.02 -0.51
N TYR A 62 4.67 19.73 -0.29
CA TYR A 62 3.43 19.06 -0.69
C TYR A 62 2.22 19.49 0.13
N LYS A 63 2.39 19.79 1.42
CA LYS A 63 1.34 20.39 2.26
C LYS A 63 0.94 21.78 1.76
N LEU A 64 1.92 22.62 1.43
CA LEU A 64 1.64 23.96 0.87
C LEU A 64 0.89 23.86 -0.46
N TYR A 65 1.23 22.87 -1.28
CA TYR A 65 0.54 22.59 -2.54
C TYR A 65 -0.90 22.06 -2.32
N GLU A 66 -1.10 21.13 -1.38
CA GLU A 66 -2.43 20.64 -0.97
C GLU A 66 -3.34 21.80 -0.51
N ASP A 67 -2.82 22.68 0.36
CA ASP A 67 -3.54 23.86 0.84
C ASP A 67 -3.92 24.81 -0.31
N SER A 68 -3.05 24.95 -1.32
CA SER A 68 -3.34 25.77 -2.50
C SER A 68 -4.46 25.18 -3.36
N ILE A 69 -4.56 23.85 -3.46
CA ILE A 69 -5.64 23.17 -4.19
C ILE A 69 -6.97 23.39 -3.48
N PHE A 70 -7.01 23.25 -2.16
CA PHE A 70 -8.26 23.46 -1.40
C PHE A 70 -8.78 24.90 -1.47
N GLN A 71 -7.91 25.89 -1.67
CA GLN A 71 -8.31 27.28 -1.88
C GLN A 71 -8.99 27.51 -3.24
N LEU A 72 -8.71 26.67 -4.24
CA LEU A 72 -9.34 26.78 -5.57
C LEU A 72 -10.83 26.42 -5.56
N LYS A 73 -11.35 25.86 -4.46
CA LYS A 73 -12.77 25.55 -4.25
C LYS A 73 -13.70 26.74 -4.48
N GLU A 74 -13.26 27.95 -4.15
CA GLU A 74 -14.08 29.17 -4.33
C GLU A 74 -14.02 29.72 -5.77
N SER A 75 -13.05 29.27 -6.57
CA SER A 75 -12.80 29.79 -7.92
C SER A 75 -13.30 28.90 -9.06
N LEU A 76 -13.55 27.63 -8.78
CA LEU A 76 -13.95 26.62 -9.77
C LEU A 76 -15.41 26.20 -9.58
N SER A 77 -16.07 25.72 -10.64
CA SER A 77 -17.34 25.01 -10.48
C SER A 77 -17.14 23.73 -9.67
N LEU A 78 -18.19 23.23 -9.03
CA LEU A 78 -18.11 22.02 -8.20
C LEU A 78 -17.67 20.80 -9.02
N GLU A 79 -18.06 20.73 -10.30
CA GLU A 79 -17.67 19.68 -11.23
C GLU A 79 -16.19 19.76 -11.60
N GLU A 80 -15.68 20.96 -11.93
CA GLU A 80 -14.27 21.17 -12.26
C GLU A 80 -13.37 20.93 -11.06
N TYR A 81 -13.81 21.37 -9.87
CA TYR A 81 -13.10 21.13 -8.62
C TYR A 81 -13.05 19.65 -8.26
N ALA A 82 -14.15 18.90 -8.47
CA ALA A 82 -14.16 17.45 -8.27
C ALA A 82 -13.21 16.72 -9.24
N ALA A 83 -13.15 17.15 -10.51
CA ALA A 83 -12.22 16.58 -11.48
C ALA A 83 -10.75 16.83 -11.09
N LEU A 84 -10.44 18.05 -10.63
CA LEU A 84 -9.11 18.41 -10.15
C LEU A 84 -8.69 17.58 -8.93
N LEU A 85 -9.57 17.43 -7.94
CA LEU A 85 -9.31 16.61 -6.75
C LEU A 85 -9.10 15.13 -7.12
N GLU A 86 -9.81 14.62 -8.13
CA GLU A 86 -9.64 13.25 -8.60
C GLU A 86 -8.26 13.03 -9.24
N GLU A 87 -7.81 13.96 -10.10
CA GLU A 87 -6.48 13.93 -10.70
C GLU A 87 -5.36 13.98 -9.65
N GLU A 88 -5.47 14.92 -8.70
CA GLU A 88 -4.47 15.12 -7.65
C GLU A 88 -4.44 13.96 -6.63
N MET A 89 -5.58 13.30 -6.37
CA MET A 89 -5.63 12.07 -5.58
C MET A 89 -4.82 10.94 -6.25
N TYR A 90 -4.99 10.72 -7.55
CA TYR A 90 -4.25 9.69 -8.27
C TYR A 90 -2.75 10.00 -8.34
N LYS A 91 -2.39 11.27 -8.53
CA LYS A 91 -1.01 11.73 -8.53
C LYS A 91 -0.35 11.51 -7.17
N ALA A 92 -0.99 11.91 -6.07
CA ALA A 92 -0.50 11.66 -4.71
C ALA A 92 -0.34 10.15 -4.45
N ALA A 93 -1.28 9.31 -4.89
CA ALA A 93 -1.17 7.86 -4.78
C ALA A 93 0.02 7.28 -5.59
N SER A 94 0.28 7.83 -6.78
CA SER A 94 1.39 7.41 -7.64
C SER A 94 2.76 7.82 -7.07
N GLU A 95 2.79 8.92 -6.32
CA GLU A 95 3.98 9.45 -5.62
C GLU A 95 4.13 8.86 -4.20
N LEU A 96 3.36 7.80 -3.87
CA LEU A 96 3.37 7.11 -2.56
C LEU A 96 2.96 7.99 -1.36
N ARG A 97 2.30 9.14 -1.61
CA ARG A 97 1.74 10.03 -0.57
C ARG A 97 0.34 9.59 -0.16
N TYR A 98 0.25 8.46 0.52
CA TYR A 98 -1.04 7.84 0.86
C TYR A 98 -1.90 8.63 1.84
N GLU A 99 -1.29 9.39 2.75
CA GLU A 99 -2.02 10.23 3.71
C GLU A 99 -2.71 11.40 3.01
N ASP A 100 -2.01 12.08 2.11
CA ASP A 100 -2.57 13.19 1.33
C ASP A 100 -3.63 12.68 0.35
N ALA A 101 -3.38 11.54 -0.31
CA ALA A 101 -4.39 10.91 -1.17
C ALA A 101 -5.68 10.56 -0.38
N ALA A 102 -5.56 10.15 0.89
CA ALA A 102 -6.72 9.87 1.73
C ALA A 102 -7.52 11.15 2.08
N LYS A 103 -6.85 12.26 2.39
CA LYS A 103 -7.51 13.55 2.66
C LYS A 103 -8.23 14.09 1.40
N ILE A 104 -7.54 14.08 0.26
CA ILE A 104 -8.08 14.54 -1.02
C ILE A 104 -9.30 13.70 -1.42
N ARG A 105 -9.24 12.37 -1.22
CA ARG A 105 -10.36 11.46 -1.43
C ARG A 105 -11.57 11.83 -0.57
N ASP A 106 -11.36 12.13 0.71
CA ASP A 106 -12.45 12.45 1.64
C ASP A 106 -13.12 13.80 1.28
N GLU A 107 -12.34 14.79 0.83
CA GLU A 107 -12.91 16.04 0.29
C GLU A 107 -13.62 15.80 -1.05
N LEU A 108 -13.07 14.97 -1.96
CA LEU A 108 -13.73 14.59 -3.21
C LEU A 108 -15.10 13.93 -2.96
N PHE A 109 -15.20 13.05 -1.97
CA PHE A 109 -16.48 12.45 -1.58
C PHE A 109 -17.47 13.51 -1.10
N ARG A 110 -17.03 14.47 -0.29
CA ARG A 110 -17.87 15.58 0.18
C ARG A 110 -18.42 16.42 -0.98
N ILE A 111 -17.59 16.76 -1.96
CA ILE A 111 -18.00 17.52 -3.15
C ILE A 111 -18.97 16.70 -4.02
N LYS A 112 -18.69 15.41 -4.23
CA LYS A 112 -19.59 14.51 -5.00
C LYS A 112 -20.96 14.35 -4.34
N GLU A 113 -21.03 14.34 -3.00
CA GLU A 113 -22.30 14.35 -2.26
C GLU A 113 -23.06 15.67 -2.45
N GLN A 114 -22.38 16.83 -2.43
CA GLN A 114 -23.00 18.13 -2.68
C GLN A 114 -23.57 18.24 -4.10
N LEU A 115 -22.87 17.70 -5.10
CA LEU A 115 -23.36 17.64 -6.49
C LEU A 115 -24.63 16.80 -6.62
N LYS A 116 -24.70 15.65 -5.93
CA LYS A 116 -25.89 14.78 -5.93
C LYS A 116 -27.08 15.40 -5.21
N GLY A 117 -26.86 16.21 -4.18
CA GLY A 117 -27.92 16.89 -3.42
C GLY A 117 -28.51 18.13 -4.13
N ASN A 118 -27.85 18.63 -5.18
CA ASN A 118 -28.30 19.75 -6.01
C ASN A 118 -28.98 19.31 -7.33
N SER A 119 -29.16 18.01 -7.55
CA SER A 119 -29.93 17.42 -8.67
C SER A 119 -31.33 17.00 -8.22
#